data_AF-A0A7C5T7B1-F1
#
_entry.id   AF-A0A7C5T7B1-F1
#
_cell.length_a   1.000
_cell.length_b   1.000
_cell.length_c   1.000
_cell.angle_alpha   90.00
_cell.angle_beta   90.00
_cell.angle_gamma   90.00
#
_symmetry.space_group_name_H-M   'P 1'
#
loop_
_entity.id
_entity.type
_entity.pdbx_description
1 polymer ?
#
loop_
_entity_poly.entity_id
_entity_poly.type
_entity_poly.pdbx_seq_one_letter_code
_entity_poly.pdbx_strand_id
1 'polypeptide(L)'
;MASEYLRGTILQPIEKKRLKAAKEFVKVADGRYGAKVELDEKELYIKITPGPDATVDAVLKLRDMVKAVALGFAPEQAMQLENEDYVLAMINLKEYTDKPNHLRRIMGRIIGEGGRARHTIEQLAEVNMVIGDNYVAILGRLENVEIAKRAVEMLIEGKKHSTVYRYIQSAKGR
;
A
#
# COMPACT_ATOMS: atom_id res chain seq x y z
N MET A 1 19.66 -11.12 20.34
CA MET A 1 19.01 -9.94 20.94
C MET A 1 18.11 -9.19 19.95
N ALA A 2 18.51 -8.89 18.70
CA ALA A 2 17.60 -8.28 17.71
C ALA A 2 16.43 -9.18 17.26
N SER A 3 16.59 -10.51 17.31
CA SER A 3 15.55 -11.48 16.92
C SER A 3 14.36 -11.53 17.88
N GLU A 4 14.51 -11.14 19.15
CA GLU A 4 13.44 -11.24 20.16
C GLU A 4 12.38 -10.14 20.01
N TYR A 5 12.79 -8.92 19.59
CA TYR A 5 11.88 -7.81 19.35
C TYR A 5 10.93 -8.02 18.15
N LEU A 6 11.32 -8.88 17.21
CA LEU A 6 10.52 -9.22 16.03
C LEU A 6 9.61 -10.44 16.24
N ARG A 7 9.73 -11.14 17.39
CA ARG A 7 8.82 -12.23 17.80
C ARG A 7 7.60 -11.73 18.58
N GLY A 8 7.53 -10.44 18.87
CA GLY A 8 6.36 -9.82 19.46
C GLY A 8 5.15 -9.96 18.53
N THR A 9 3.97 -10.06 19.12
CA THR A 9 2.72 -9.97 18.36
C THR A 9 2.64 -8.62 17.66
N ILE A 10 2.43 -8.62 16.35
CA ILE A 10 2.21 -7.40 15.58
C ILE A 10 0.71 -7.18 15.48
N LEU A 11 0.26 -5.97 15.86
CA LEU A 11 -1.13 -5.54 15.74
C LEU A 11 -1.20 -4.48 14.64
N GLN A 12 -1.96 -4.76 13.59
CA GLN A 12 -2.25 -3.78 12.55
C GLN A 12 -3.72 -3.34 12.66
N PRO A 13 -3.98 -2.07 13.04
CA PRO A 13 -5.31 -1.51 13.02
C PRO A 13 -5.89 -1.50 11.60
N ILE A 14 -7.19 -1.75 11.48
CA ILE A 14 -7.95 -1.69 10.24
C ILE A 14 -9.20 -0.83 10.42
N GLU A 15 -9.68 -0.25 9.33
CA GLU A 15 -10.97 0.43 9.34
C GLU A 15 -12.12 -0.58 9.17
N LYS A 16 -13.30 -0.28 9.75
CA LYS A 16 -14.50 -1.13 9.64
C LYS A 16 -14.88 -1.46 8.19
N LYS A 17 -14.67 -0.51 7.26
CA LYS A 17 -14.93 -0.69 5.82
C LYS A 17 -14.03 -1.75 5.16
N ARG A 18 -12.93 -2.14 5.81
CA ARG A 18 -11.95 -3.12 5.32
C ARG A 18 -12.14 -4.52 5.91
N LEU A 19 -13.11 -4.72 6.81
CA LEU A 19 -13.36 -6.02 7.46
C LEU A 19 -13.53 -7.18 6.48
N LYS A 20 -14.28 -6.98 5.38
CA LYS A 20 -14.51 -8.02 4.38
C LYS A 20 -13.20 -8.48 3.73
N ALA A 21 -12.37 -7.53 3.29
CA ALA A 21 -11.07 -7.81 2.69
C ALA A 21 -10.10 -8.43 3.71
N ALA A 22 -10.08 -7.92 4.94
CA ALA A 22 -9.28 -8.47 6.02
C ALA A 22 -9.64 -9.95 6.29
N LYS A 23 -10.93 -10.28 6.34
CA LYS A 23 -11.40 -11.66 6.56
C LYS A 23 -10.98 -12.60 5.44
N GLU A 24 -11.06 -12.14 4.20
CA GLU A 24 -10.61 -12.89 3.03
C GLU A 24 -9.09 -13.09 3.02
N PHE A 25 -8.33 -12.05 3.35
CA PHE A 25 -6.88 -12.12 3.50
C PHE A 25 -6.45 -13.12 4.58
N VAL A 26 -7.06 -13.06 5.77
CA VAL A 26 -6.72 -13.98 6.88
C VAL A 26 -6.93 -15.44 6.47
N LYS A 27 -7.98 -15.76 5.73
CA LYS A 27 -8.20 -17.14 5.23
C LYS A 27 -7.08 -17.64 4.32
N VAL A 28 -6.45 -16.75 3.56
CA VAL A 28 -5.38 -17.10 2.62
C VAL A 28 -4.02 -17.11 3.33
N ALA A 29 -3.78 -16.17 4.24
CA ALA A 29 -2.49 -15.95 4.88
C ALA A 29 -2.27 -16.76 6.17
N ASP A 30 -3.33 -17.21 6.86
CA ASP A 30 -3.19 -17.97 8.10
C ASP A 30 -2.45 -19.30 7.88
N GLY A 31 -1.51 -19.60 8.77
CA GLY A 31 -0.63 -20.77 8.67
C GLY A 31 0.47 -20.68 7.61
N ARG A 32 0.50 -19.62 6.79
CA ARG A 32 1.65 -19.33 5.92
C ARG A 32 2.76 -18.65 6.71
N TYR A 33 3.97 -18.64 6.17
CA TYR A 33 5.12 -17.89 6.73
C TYR A 33 5.52 -18.29 8.16
N GLY A 34 5.08 -19.45 8.65
CA GLY A 34 5.31 -19.90 10.02
C GLY A 34 4.65 -19.01 11.09
N ALA A 35 3.67 -18.19 10.71
CA ALA A 35 2.99 -17.24 11.60
C ALA A 35 1.47 -17.48 11.59
N LYS A 36 0.86 -17.26 12.76
CA LYS A 36 -0.60 -17.27 12.89
C LYS A 36 -1.15 -15.88 12.60
N VAL A 37 -2.18 -15.80 11.77
CA VAL A 37 -2.84 -14.53 11.41
C VAL A 37 -4.29 -14.59 11.87
N GLU A 38 -4.70 -13.63 12.71
CA GLU A 38 -6.05 -13.60 13.26
C GLU A 38 -6.67 -12.21 13.06
N LEU A 39 -7.98 -12.17 12.80
CA LEU A 39 -8.73 -10.92 12.71
C LEU A 39 -9.59 -10.76 13.97
N ASP A 40 -9.39 -9.68 14.70
CA ASP A 40 -10.32 -9.25 15.75
C ASP A 40 -11.34 -8.30 15.13
N GLU A 41 -12.55 -8.82 14.88
CA GLU A 41 -13.65 -8.03 14.31
C GLU A 41 -14.21 -6.98 15.28
N LYS A 42 -14.00 -7.13 16.61
CA LYS A 42 -14.52 -6.20 17.62
C LYS A 42 -13.62 -4.99 17.78
N GLU A 43 -12.33 -5.26 17.95
CA GLU A 43 -11.31 -4.23 18.18
C GLU A 43 -10.68 -3.70 16.87
N LEU A 44 -11.07 -4.28 15.73
CA LEU A 44 -10.67 -3.86 14.38
C LEU A 44 -9.15 -3.86 14.18
N TYR A 45 -8.50 -4.98 14.51
CA TYR A 45 -7.08 -5.20 14.18
C TYR A 45 -6.82 -6.60 13.60
N ILE A 46 -5.80 -6.69 12.77
CA ILE A 46 -5.21 -7.95 12.33
C ILE A 46 -4.00 -8.23 13.22
N LYS A 47 -3.99 -9.40 13.83
CA LYS A 47 -2.95 -9.89 14.73
C LYS A 47 -2.05 -10.87 14.00
N ILE A 48 -0.75 -10.62 14.01
CA ILE A 48 0.27 -11.55 13.51
C ILE A 48 1.03 -12.08 14.73
N THR A 49 1.01 -13.39 14.91
CA THR A 49 1.76 -14.08 15.97
C THR A 49 2.82 -14.98 15.32
N PRO A 50 4.09 -14.55 15.29
CA PRO A 50 5.18 -15.38 14.75
C PRO A 50 5.33 -16.69 15.53
N GLY A 51 5.40 -17.82 14.82
CA GLY A 51 5.73 -19.11 15.41
C GLY A 51 7.22 -19.27 15.68
N PRO A 52 7.64 -20.37 16.34
CA PRO A 52 9.05 -20.63 16.65
C PRO A 52 9.94 -20.76 15.41
N ASP A 53 9.38 -21.23 14.29
CA ASP A 53 10.08 -21.47 13.02
C ASP A 53 9.94 -20.30 12.02
N ALA A 54 9.24 -19.22 12.40
CA ALA A 54 9.07 -18.06 11.53
C ALA A 54 10.39 -17.32 11.31
N THR A 55 10.77 -17.11 10.05
CA THR A 55 11.93 -16.28 9.73
C THR A 55 11.57 -14.80 9.85
N VAL A 56 12.58 -13.98 10.15
CA VAL A 56 12.40 -12.51 10.22
C VAL A 56 11.83 -11.95 8.91
N ASP A 57 12.36 -12.40 7.78
CA ASP A 57 11.91 -11.97 6.45
C ASP A 57 10.43 -12.31 6.21
N ALA A 58 10.01 -13.52 6.56
CA ALA A 58 8.62 -13.95 6.39
C ALA A 58 7.64 -13.12 7.24
N VAL A 59 8.03 -12.77 8.47
CA VAL A 59 7.24 -11.88 9.34
C VAL A 59 7.16 -10.46 8.77
N LEU A 60 8.25 -9.93 8.22
CA LEU A 60 8.28 -8.60 7.60
C LEU A 60 7.40 -8.55 6.34
N LYS A 61 7.49 -9.55 5.46
CA LYS A 61 6.62 -9.68 4.28
C LYS A 61 5.15 -9.75 4.69
N LEU A 62 4.82 -10.58 5.66
CA LEU A 62 3.45 -10.72 6.17
C LEU A 62 2.94 -9.42 6.80
N ARG A 63 3.78 -8.68 7.53
CA ARG A 63 3.45 -7.35 8.04
C ARG A 63 3.10 -6.38 6.91
N ASP A 64 3.89 -6.37 5.84
CA ASP A 64 3.67 -5.47 4.72
C ASP A 64 2.41 -5.85 3.92
N MET A 65 2.09 -7.14 3.78
CA MET A 65 0.81 -7.63 3.23
C MET A 65 -0.38 -7.19 4.07
N VAL A 66 -0.32 -7.39 5.38
CA VAL A 66 -1.37 -6.98 6.32
C VAL A 66 -1.57 -5.47 6.28
N LYS A 67 -0.47 -4.70 6.17
CA LYS A 67 -0.52 -3.25 5.98
C LYS A 67 -1.16 -2.87 4.65
N ALA A 68 -0.87 -3.57 3.55
CA ALA A 68 -1.53 -3.31 2.26
C ALA A 68 -3.05 -3.48 2.35
N VAL A 69 -3.52 -4.56 2.98
CA VAL A 69 -4.97 -4.79 3.20
C VAL A 69 -5.58 -3.69 4.08
N ALA A 70 -4.88 -3.29 5.15
CA ALA A 70 -5.32 -2.21 6.02
C ALA A 70 -5.44 -0.87 5.26
N LEU A 71 -4.51 -0.59 4.35
CA LEU A 71 -4.54 0.60 3.49
C LEU A 71 -5.63 0.53 2.42
N GLY A 72 -6.18 -0.65 2.14
CA GLY A 72 -7.34 -0.84 1.28
C GLY A 72 -7.08 -1.55 -0.04
N PHE A 73 -5.92 -2.19 -0.20
CA PHE A 73 -5.68 -3.09 -1.32
C PHE A 73 -6.54 -4.35 -1.19
N ALA A 74 -6.90 -4.94 -2.34
CA ALA A 74 -7.55 -6.23 -2.35
C ALA A 74 -6.60 -7.32 -1.81
N PRO A 75 -7.11 -8.40 -1.21
CA PRO A 75 -6.27 -9.50 -0.72
C PRO A 75 -5.32 -10.04 -1.78
N GLU A 76 -5.79 -10.17 -3.02
CA GLU A 76 -5.00 -10.68 -4.15
C GLU A 76 -3.83 -9.76 -4.49
N GLN A 77 -4.03 -8.44 -4.40
CA GLN A 77 -2.98 -7.45 -4.60
C GLN A 77 -1.97 -7.48 -3.46
N ALA A 78 -2.44 -7.57 -2.21
CA ALA A 78 -1.56 -7.66 -1.05
C ALA A 78 -0.66 -8.91 -1.12
N MET A 79 -1.20 -10.06 -1.56
CA MET A 79 -0.42 -11.29 -1.74
C MET A 79 0.70 -11.17 -2.77
N GLN A 80 0.67 -10.19 -3.68
CA GLN A 80 1.79 -9.98 -4.63
C GLN A 80 3.10 -9.60 -3.92
N LEU A 81 3.04 -9.07 -2.69
CA LEU A 81 4.20 -8.77 -1.85
C LEU A 81 4.94 -10.02 -1.36
N GLU A 82 4.44 -11.22 -1.68
CA GLU A 82 5.20 -12.46 -1.51
C GLU A 82 6.44 -12.48 -2.42
N ASN A 83 6.33 -11.83 -3.59
CA ASN A 83 7.44 -11.65 -4.51
C ASN A 83 8.40 -10.56 -4.00
N GLU A 84 9.69 -10.86 -3.95
CA GLU A 84 10.74 -9.97 -3.45
C GLU A 84 10.94 -8.70 -4.29
N ASP A 85 10.57 -8.75 -5.57
CA ASP A 85 10.61 -7.58 -6.46
C ASP A 85 9.49 -6.58 -6.15
N TYR A 86 8.44 -7.02 -5.44
CA TYR A 86 7.26 -6.22 -5.17
C TYR A 86 7.39 -5.49 -3.84
N VAL A 87 7.03 -4.22 -3.84
CA VAL A 87 7.11 -3.35 -2.67
C VAL A 87 5.82 -2.56 -2.46
N LEU A 88 5.60 -2.17 -1.21
CA LEU A 88 4.52 -1.28 -0.79
C LEU A 88 5.12 0.07 -0.39
N ALA A 89 4.81 1.12 -1.15
CA ALA A 89 5.15 2.49 -0.81
C ALA A 89 3.91 3.26 -0.34
N MET A 90 4.13 4.26 0.53
CA MET A 90 3.08 5.16 1.00
C MET A 90 3.60 6.59 0.98
N ILE A 91 2.82 7.48 0.39
CA ILE A 91 3.04 8.93 0.38
C ILE A 91 2.06 9.52 1.40
N ASN A 92 2.58 10.17 2.43
CA ASN A 92 1.77 10.87 3.42
C ASN A 92 1.48 12.30 2.93
N LEU A 93 0.22 12.57 2.57
CA LEU A 93 -0.17 13.86 1.99
C LEU A 93 -0.08 15.01 3.01
N LYS A 94 -0.11 14.72 4.31
CA LYS A 94 0.05 15.74 5.36
C LYS A 94 1.45 16.34 5.38
N GLU A 95 2.47 15.61 4.92
CA GLU A 95 3.83 16.14 4.81
C GLU A 95 3.94 17.27 3.77
N TYR A 96 2.99 17.35 2.83
CA TYR A 96 2.95 18.40 1.81
C TYR A 96 2.03 19.56 2.17
N THR A 97 0.99 19.30 2.97
CA THR A 97 0.08 20.35 3.42
C THR A 97 -0.77 19.94 4.62
N ASP A 98 -0.90 20.85 5.59
CA ASP A 98 -1.88 20.74 6.68
C ASP A 98 -3.22 21.44 6.37
N LYS A 99 -3.32 22.14 5.22
CA LYS A 99 -4.51 22.94 4.87
C LYS A 99 -5.56 22.05 4.19
N PRO A 100 -6.78 21.91 4.76
CA PRO A 100 -7.81 21.01 4.20
C PRO A 100 -8.17 21.31 2.74
N ASN A 101 -8.25 22.60 2.37
CA ASN A 101 -8.56 23.03 1.00
C ASN A 101 -7.44 22.65 0.00
N HIS A 102 -6.17 22.72 0.44
CA HIS A 102 -5.05 22.31 -0.40
C HIS A 102 -4.99 20.78 -0.53
N LEU A 103 -5.21 20.05 0.56
CA LEU A 103 -5.29 18.59 0.55
C LEU A 103 -6.39 18.10 -0.40
N ARG A 104 -7.60 18.68 -0.33
CA ARG A 104 -8.69 18.35 -1.25
C ARG A 104 -8.33 18.62 -2.71
N ARG A 105 -7.62 19.72 -3.00
CA ARG A 105 -7.14 20.03 -4.35
C ARG A 105 -6.08 19.03 -4.83
N ILE A 106 -5.13 18.65 -3.97
CA ILE A 106 -4.12 17.64 -4.27
C ILE A 106 -4.79 16.30 -4.57
N MET A 107 -5.68 15.82 -3.70
CA MET A 107 -6.43 14.59 -3.93
C MET A 107 -7.23 14.65 -5.23
N GLY A 108 -7.89 15.76 -5.53
CA GLY A 108 -8.62 15.95 -6.79
C GLY A 108 -7.74 15.82 -8.03
N ARG A 109 -6.45 16.22 -7.96
CA ARG A 109 -5.50 16.04 -9.07
C ARG A 109 -5.02 14.60 -9.19
N ILE A 110 -4.75 13.93 -8.07
CA ILE A 110 -4.27 12.54 -8.06
C ILE A 110 -5.38 11.59 -8.52
N ILE A 111 -6.60 11.77 -8.02
CA ILE A 111 -7.78 10.98 -8.42
C ILE A 111 -8.13 11.32 -9.87
N GLY A 112 -8.20 12.61 -10.21
CA GLY A 112 -8.73 13.09 -11.48
C GLY A 112 -10.24 12.87 -11.59
N GLU A 113 -10.85 13.36 -12.66
CA GLU A 113 -12.29 13.23 -12.88
C GLU A 113 -12.69 11.75 -13.01
N GLY A 114 -13.62 11.30 -12.17
CA GLY A 114 -14.06 9.89 -12.13
C GLY A 114 -12.95 8.89 -11.80
N GLY A 115 -11.82 9.34 -11.22
CA GLY A 115 -10.66 8.49 -10.99
C GLY A 115 -9.75 8.32 -12.20
N ARG A 116 -10.02 8.97 -13.34
CA ARG A 116 -9.27 8.74 -14.59
C ARG A 116 -7.77 8.93 -14.44
N ALA A 117 -7.33 9.94 -13.68
CA ALA A 117 -5.90 10.20 -13.54
C ALA A 117 -5.18 9.08 -12.79
N ARG A 118 -5.76 8.59 -11.69
CA ARG A 118 -5.27 7.43 -10.94
C ARG A 118 -5.15 6.21 -11.85
N HIS A 119 -6.23 5.84 -12.55
CA HIS A 119 -6.23 4.67 -13.44
C HIS A 119 -5.18 4.79 -14.55
N THR A 120 -5.01 5.97 -15.15
CA THR A 120 -3.97 6.18 -16.16
C THR A 120 -2.57 5.99 -15.59
N ILE A 121 -2.29 6.46 -14.36
CA ILE A 121 -0.98 6.24 -13.72
C ILE A 121 -0.79 4.76 -13.42
N GLU A 122 -1.79 4.08 -12.86
CA GLU A 122 -1.76 2.64 -12.58
C GLU A 122 -1.42 1.82 -13.83
N GLN A 123 -2.06 2.14 -14.97
CA GLN A 123 -1.81 1.45 -16.23
C GLN A 123 -0.44 1.78 -16.84
N LEU A 124 -0.06 3.06 -16.87
CA LEU A 124 1.22 3.46 -17.48
C LEU A 124 2.43 3.00 -16.66
N ALA A 125 2.34 3.03 -15.33
CA ALA A 125 3.42 2.61 -14.45
C ALA A 125 3.34 1.13 -14.08
N GLU A 126 2.26 0.42 -14.42
CA GLU A 126 2.01 -0.99 -14.06
C GLU A 126 2.08 -1.22 -12.55
N VAL A 127 1.30 -0.44 -11.81
CA VAL A 127 1.17 -0.49 -10.35
C VAL A 127 -0.29 -0.48 -9.93
N ASN A 128 -0.55 -0.91 -8.71
CA ASN A 128 -1.83 -0.71 -8.03
C ASN A 128 -1.73 0.50 -7.09
N MET A 129 -2.77 1.34 -7.06
CA MET A 129 -2.83 2.53 -6.21
C MET A 129 -4.11 2.59 -5.37
N VAL A 130 -3.96 2.86 -4.08
CA VAL A 130 -5.07 3.20 -3.19
C VAL A 130 -4.89 4.63 -2.67
N ILE A 131 -5.96 5.42 -2.77
CA ILE A 131 -5.99 6.80 -2.29
C ILE A 131 -6.86 6.80 -1.03
N GLY A 132 -6.24 7.05 0.12
CA GLY A 132 -6.92 7.26 1.39
C GLY A 132 -7.16 8.75 1.65
N ASP A 133 -7.63 9.06 2.86
CA ASP A 133 -8.00 10.44 3.22
C ASP A 133 -6.77 11.37 3.28
N ASN A 134 -5.62 10.83 3.67
CA ASN A 134 -4.39 11.57 3.90
C ASN A 134 -3.15 10.88 3.32
N TYR A 135 -3.33 9.85 2.50
CA TYR A 135 -2.21 9.10 1.94
C TYR A 135 -2.51 8.58 0.54
N VAL A 136 -1.45 8.29 -0.20
CA VAL A 136 -1.50 7.49 -1.42
C VAL A 136 -0.61 6.28 -1.20
N ALA A 137 -1.17 5.08 -1.27
CA ALA A 137 -0.44 3.84 -1.20
C ALA A 137 -0.26 3.27 -2.60
N ILE A 138 0.92 2.73 -2.89
CA ILE A 138 1.33 2.24 -4.21
C ILE A 138 1.96 0.86 -4.01
N LEU A 139 1.53 -0.11 -4.80
CA LEU A 139 2.01 -1.50 -4.74
C LEU A 139 2.36 -1.98 -6.14
N GLY A 140 3.56 -2.54 -6.29
CA GLY A 140 4.06 -3.06 -7.57
C GLY A 140 5.54 -3.37 -7.49
N ARG A 141 6.18 -3.63 -8.64
CA ARG A 141 7.63 -3.80 -8.73
C ARG A 141 8.37 -2.55 -8.26
N LEU A 142 9.51 -2.71 -7.58
CA LEU A 142 10.29 -1.60 -7.00
C LEU A 142 10.47 -0.42 -7.96
N GLU A 143 11.02 -0.65 -9.16
CA GLU A 143 11.26 0.40 -10.17
C GLU A 143 9.97 1.10 -10.60
N ASN A 144 8.90 0.33 -10.82
CA ASN A 144 7.59 0.85 -11.22
C ASN A 144 6.98 1.71 -10.10
N VAL A 145 7.13 1.29 -8.84
CA VAL A 145 6.65 2.03 -7.67
C VAL A 145 7.40 3.36 -7.52
N GLU A 146 8.71 3.40 -7.77
CA GLU A 146 9.47 4.66 -7.74
C GLU A 146 9.00 5.64 -8.82
N ILE A 147 8.77 5.15 -10.04
CA ILE A 147 8.22 5.97 -11.14
C ILE A 147 6.84 6.50 -10.76
N ALA A 148 5.94 5.65 -10.25
CA ALA A 148 4.61 6.04 -9.83
C ALA A 148 4.63 7.04 -8.67
N LYS A 149 5.52 6.84 -7.70
CA LYS A 149 5.71 7.75 -6.56
C LYS A 149 6.10 9.14 -7.07
N ARG A 150 7.09 9.23 -7.95
CA ARG A 150 7.49 10.51 -8.54
C ARG A 150 6.36 11.15 -9.36
N ALA A 151 5.60 10.36 -10.11
CA ALA A 151 4.44 10.85 -10.84
C ALA A 151 3.37 11.48 -9.93
N VAL A 152 3.11 10.86 -8.77
CA VAL A 152 2.21 11.42 -7.74
C VAL A 152 2.78 12.71 -7.16
N GLU A 153 4.06 12.76 -6.81
CA GLU A 153 4.74 13.98 -6.33
C GLU A 153 4.62 15.13 -7.33
N MET A 154 4.81 14.87 -8.63
CA MET A 154 4.62 15.88 -9.67
C MET A 154 3.18 16.44 -9.70
N LEU A 155 2.16 15.61 -9.44
CA LEU A 155 0.78 16.10 -9.34
C LEU A 155 0.58 16.97 -8.08
N ILE A 156 1.20 16.60 -6.97
CA ILE A 156 1.22 17.38 -5.71
C ILE A 156 1.89 18.74 -5.95
N GLU A 157 3.02 18.77 -6.66
CA GLU A 157 3.73 19.99 -7.09
C GLU A 157 2.94 20.85 -8.10
N GLY A 158 1.79 20.39 -8.58
CA GLY A 158 0.95 21.14 -9.51
C GLY A 158 1.31 20.98 -10.99
N LYS A 159 2.16 20.01 -11.35
CA LYS A 159 2.44 19.71 -12.77
C LYS A 159 1.18 19.21 -13.50
N LYS A 160 1.08 19.51 -14.80
CA LYS A 160 -0.04 19.09 -15.65
C LYS A 160 -0.05 17.56 -15.80
N HIS A 161 -1.23 16.95 -15.86
CA HIS A 161 -1.39 15.50 -16.09
C HIS A 161 -0.65 15.02 -17.34
N SER A 162 -0.70 15.76 -18.45
CA SER A 162 0.02 15.41 -19.68
C SER A 162 1.53 15.37 -19.50
N THR A 163 2.10 16.23 -18.66
CA THR A 163 3.53 16.21 -18.31
C THR A 163 3.87 14.99 -17.46
N VAL A 164 2.99 14.62 -16.53
CA VAL A 164 3.17 13.45 -15.66
C VAL A 164 3.11 12.16 -16.47
N TYR A 165 2.13 12.01 -17.37
CA TYR A 165 2.02 10.82 -18.22
C TYR A 165 3.23 10.65 -19.14
N ARG A 166 3.72 11.75 -19.74
CA ARG A 166 4.94 11.73 -20.55
C ARG A 166 6.15 11.29 -19.73
N TYR A 167 6.28 11.76 -18.49
CA TYR A 167 7.34 11.33 -17.59
C TYR A 167 7.32 9.81 -17.37
N ILE A 168 6.16 9.23 -17.05
CA ILE A 168 6.03 7.78 -16.83
C ILE A 168 6.43 7.01 -18.08
N GLN A 169 5.92 7.41 -19.26
CA GLN A 169 6.23 6.76 -20.53
C GLN A 169 7.73 6.84 -20.88
N SER A 170 8.37 7.98 -20.65
CA SER A 170 9.81 8.15 -20.87
C SER A 170 10.66 7.35 -19.88
N ALA A 171 10.20 7.17 -18.65
CA ALA A 171 10.88 6.36 -17.64
C ALA A 171 10.74 4.85 -17.92
N LYS A 172 9.57 4.41 -18.39
CA LYS A 172 9.29 3.01 -18.74
C LYS A 172 9.87 2.56 -20.08
N GLY A 173 10.10 3.50 -21.01
CA GLY A 173 10.69 3.22 -22.33
C GLY A 173 12.22 3.22 -22.36
N ARG A 174 12.87 3.29 -21.19
CA ARG A 174 14.31 3.13 -21.01
C ARG A 174 14.58 1.79 -20.36
#